data_AF-A0A378JA43-F1
#
_entry.id   AF-A0A378JA43-F1
#
_cell.length_a   1.000
_cell.length_b   1.000
_cell.length_c   1.000
_cell.angle_alpha   90.00
_cell.angle_beta   90.00
_cell.angle_gamma   90.00
#
_symmetry.space_group_name_H-M   'P 1'
#
loop_
_entity.id
_entity.type
_entity.pdbx_description
1 polymer ?
#
loop_
_entity_poly.entity_id
_entity_poly.type
_entity_poly.pdbx_seq_one_letter_code
_entity_poly.pdbx_strand_id
1 'polypeptide(L)'
;MEPKQDKAANIISQGVETLIERLKHDGVNAGKEEAARLIREAQEKVNAMLNNAQTKSKAMVDEAHQLIQQEKKAAEDALQLAARNMRLELRQNLIDRFTQEVKRLVHKELDDEDMLRQLIFLVATDTVEQLHAFKAKNIEIELPQKVLDFEEIRKNPELLKQDPLKTLVQSLTRQMLRDGLDVRVNQQASHGTGIKVHLVNEEIVLDLTEDAVSNLLIKHMQPRFRALLEGLLQ
;
A
#
# COMPACT_ATOMS: atom_id res chain seq x y z
N MET A 1 22.83 -90.34 93.49
CA MET A 1 21.54 -89.71 93.12
C MET A 1 21.87 -88.35 92.53
N GLU A 2 21.95 -88.19 91.20
CA GLU A 2 22.02 -86.85 90.59
C GLU A 2 21.69 -86.76 89.07
N PRO A 3 20.63 -87.40 88.52
CA PRO A 3 20.25 -87.21 87.11
C PRO A 3 19.24 -86.07 86.87
N LYS A 4 18.92 -85.24 87.89
CA LYS A 4 17.82 -84.26 87.81
C LYS A 4 18.24 -82.84 87.39
N GLN A 5 19.50 -82.44 87.54
CA GLN A 5 19.96 -81.09 87.16
C GLN A 5 20.19 -80.91 85.65
N ASP A 6 20.68 -81.94 84.94
CA ASP A 6 20.91 -81.87 83.47
C ASP A 6 19.62 -81.77 82.64
N LYS A 7 18.50 -82.36 83.10
CA LYS A 7 17.22 -82.29 82.37
C LYS A 7 16.56 -80.91 82.43
N ALA A 8 16.69 -80.20 83.55
CA ALA A 8 16.09 -78.87 83.70
C ALA A 8 16.82 -77.81 82.86
N ALA A 9 18.16 -77.87 82.82
CA ALA A 9 18.97 -76.98 81.99
C ALA A 9 18.71 -77.16 80.48
N ASN A 10 18.51 -78.41 80.02
CA ASN A 10 18.26 -78.72 78.61
C ASN A 10 16.86 -78.26 78.14
N ILE A 11 15.84 -78.33 79.00
CA ILE A 11 14.47 -77.85 78.71
C ILE A 11 14.43 -76.30 78.63
N ILE A 12 15.18 -75.61 79.49
CA ILE A 12 15.29 -74.14 79.46
C ILE A 12 16.06 -73.69 78.21
N SER A 13 17.14 -74.39 77.84
CA SER A 13 17.89 -74.13 76.60
C SER A 13 17.01 -74.33 75.36
N GLN A 14 16.23 -75.41 75.28
CA GLN A 14 15.30 -75.64 74.17
C GLN A 14 14.19 -74.57 74.12
N GLY A 15 13.66 -74.13 75.26
CA GLY A 15 12.64 -73.07 75.31
C GLY A 15 13.15 -71.71 74.81
N VAL A 16 14.40 -71.35 75.16
CA VAL A 16 15.05 -70.13 74.67
C VAL A 16 15.38 -70.24 73.17
N GLU A 17 15.89 -71.39 72.72
CA GLU A 17 16.18 -71.63 71.29
C GLU A 17 14.90 -71.52 70.43
N THR A 18 13.80 -72.12 70.90
CA THR A 18 12.50 -72.08 70.20
C THR A 18 11.93 -70.66 70.16
N LEU A 19 12.11 -69.87 71.23
CA LEU A 19 11.68 -68.48 71.27
C LEU A 19 12.53 -67.60 70.34
N ILE A 20 13.84 -67.84 70.26
CA ILE A 20 14.76 -67.15 69.34
C ILE A 20 14.41 -67.48 67.89
N GLU A 21 14.15 -68.76 67.57
CA GLU A 21 13.69 -69.15 66.22
C GLU A 21 12.37 -68.50 65.85
N ARG A 22 11.40 -68.43 66.77
CA ARG A 22 10.14 -67.72 66.55
C ARG A 22 10.32 -66.23 66.33
N LEU A 23 11.08 -65.56 67.20
CA LEU A 23 11.42 -64.13 67.07
C LEU A 23 12.14 -63.83 65.76
N LYS A 24 13.08 -64.70 65.36
CA LYS A 24 13.80 -64.58 64.09
C LYS A 24 12.85 -64.78 62.91
N HIS A 25 11.99 -65.78 62.95
CA HIS A 25 11.00 -66.04 61.89
C HIS A 25 10.00 -64.89 61.76
N ASP A 26 9.42 -64.44 62.87
CA ASP A 26 8.42 -63.37 62.91
C ASP A 26 9.05 -62.02 62.52
N GLY A 27 10.28 -61.74 62.96
CA GLY A 27 11.03 -60.56 62.53
C GLY A 27 11.38 -60.58 61.04
N VAL A 28 11.80 -61.74 60.50
CA VAL A 28 12.07 -61.89 59.06
C VAL A 28 10.79 -61.75 58.23
N ASN A 29 9.67 -62.30 58.69
CA ASN A 29 8.39 -62.16 57.98
C ASN A 29 7.84 -60.74 58.03
N ALA A 30 7.86 -60.08 59.19
CA ALA A 30 7.48 -58.68 59.30
C ALA A 30 8.38 -57.78 58.43
N GLY A 31 9.69 -58.05 58.39
CA GLY A 31 10.63 -57.35 57.51
C GLY A 31 10.33 -57.57 56.02
N LYS A 32 9.96 -58.80 55.61
CA LYS A 32 9.56 -59.11 54.24
C LYS A 32 8.26 -58.40 53.84
N GLU A 33 7.26 -58.37 54.72
CA GLU A 33 6.00 -57.65 54.48
C GLU A 33 6.23 -56.14 54.35
N GLU A 34 7.03 -55.56 55.23
CA GLU A 34 7.35 -54.13 55.19
C GLU A 34 8.16 -53.76 53.93
N ALA A 35 9.15 -54.58 53.56
CA ALA A 35 9.89 -54.41 52.32
C ALA A 35 8.98 -54.50 51.08
N ALA A 36 8.05 -55.46 51.06
CA ALA A 36 7.06 -55.59 49.99
C ALA A 36 6.11 -54.38 49.94
N ARG A 37 5.75 -53.78 51.08
CA ARG A 37 4.96 -52.55 51.13
C ARG A 37 5.74 -51.36 50.54
N LEU A 38 6.99 -51.17 50.94
CA LEU A 38 7.84 -50.08 50.45
C LEU A 38 8.07 -50.16 48.94
N ILE A 39 8.33 -51.36 48.41
CA ILE A 39 8.50 -51.57 46.96
C ILE A 39 7.22 -51.21 46.21
N ARG A 40 6.06 -51.60 46.73
CA ARG A 40 4.76 -51.29 46.11
C ARG A 40 4.49 -49.79 46.10
N GLU A 41 4.68 -49.10 47.22
CA GLU A 41 4.53 -47.64 47.29
C GLU A 41 5.51 -46.91 46.36
N ALA A 42 6.75 -47.39 46.26
CA ALA A 42 7.74 -46.83 45.32
C ALA A 42 7.29 -47.01 43.87
N GLN A 43 6.79 -48.20 43.50
CA GLN A 43 6.26 -48.47 42.17
C GLN A 43 5.04 -47.60 41.85
N GLU A 44 4.12 -47.41 42.80
CA GLU A 44 2.96 -46.52 42.63
C GLU A 44 3.41 -45.06 42.41
N LYS A 45 4.38 -44.57 43.18
CA LYS A 45 4.94 -43.21 43.01
C LYS A 45 5.63 -43.04 41.66
N VAL A 46 6.41 -44.02 41.22
CA VAL A 46 7.08 -43.99 39.90
C VAL A 46 6.04 -43.96 38.78
N ASN A 47 5.01 -44.81 38.86
CA ASN A 47 3.93 -44.84 37.87
C ASN A 47 3.16 -43.51 37.83
N ALA A 48 2.87 -42.92 38.99
CA ALA A 48 2.24 -41.61 39.07
C ALA A 48 3.12 -40.50 38.45
N MET A 49 4.42 -40.53 38.69
CA MET A 49 5.37 -39.58 38.11
C MET A 49 5.46 -39.73 36.58
N LEU A 50 5.55 -40.97 36.07
CA LEU A 50 5.56 -41.25 34.63
C LEU A 50 4.28 -40.79 33.95
N ASN A 51 3.12 -41.09 34.54
CA ASN A 51 1.83 -40.64 34.02
C ASN A 51 1.76 -39.11 33.98
N ASN A 52 2.15 -38.43 35.06
CA ASN A 52 2.14 -36.96 35.11
C ASN A 52 3.11 -36.34 34.08
N ALA A 53 4.31 -36.90 33.93
CA ALA A 53 5.27 -36.47 32.91
C ALA A 53 4.72 -36.67 31.49
N GLN A 54 4.05 -37.80 31.23
CA GLN A 54 3.46 -38.09 29.93
C GLN A 54 2.27 -37.17 29.63
N THR A 55 1.40 -36.90 30.62
CA THR A 55 0.30 -35.93 30.47
C THR A 55 0.82 -34.53 30.19
N LYS A 56 1.85 -34.06 30.92
CA LYS A 56 2.46 -32.74 30.69
C LYS A 56 3.13 -32.64 29.32
N SER A 57 3.86 -33.68 28.91
CA SER A 57 4.49 -33.74 27.60
C SER A 57 3.45 -33.66 26.48
N LYS A 58 2.36 -34.45 26.60
CA LYS A 58 1.25 -34.40 25.65
C LYS A 58 0.59 -33.01 25.60
N ALA A 59 0.30 -32.42 26.75
CA ALA A 59 -0.29 -31.08 26.82
C ALA A 59 0.61 -30.02 26.15
N MET A 60 1.93 -30.09 26.38
CA MET A 60 2.89 -29.17 25.76
C MET A 60 2.94 -29.34 24.24
N VAL A 61 2.90 -30.57 23.73
CA VAL A 61 2.86 -30.85 22.28
C VAL A 61 1.54 -30.37 21.67
N ASP A 62 0.42 -30.59 22.35
CA ASP A 62 -0.90 -30.14 21.89
C ASP A 62 -0.98 -28.61 21.85
N GLU A 63 -0.48 -27.92 22.89
CA GLU A 63 -0.38 -26.45 22.93
C GLU A 63 0.55 -25.91 21.83
N ALA A 64 1.72 -26.52 21.63
CA ALA A 64 2.64 -26.14 20.57
C ALA A 64 1.98 -26.30 19.18
N HIS A 65 1.24 -27.38 18.94
CA HIS A 65 0.49 -27.54 17.70
C HIS A 65 -0.59 -26.47 17.53
N GLN A 66 -1.34 -26.13 18.58
CA GLN A 66 -2.33 -25.07 18.52
C GLN A 66 -1.70 -23.72 18.16
N LEU A 67 -0.58 -23.37 18.79
CA LEU A 67 0.14 -22.14 18.51
C LEU A 67 0.64 -22.11 17.06
N ILE A 68 1.25 -23.21 16.58
CA ILE A 68 1.71 -23.33 15.19
C ILE A 68 0.55 -23.13 14.20
N GLN A 69 -0.63 -23.69 14.46
CA GLN A 69 -1.79 -23.50 13.58
C GLN A 69 -2.29 -22.05 13.60
N GLN A 70 -2.30 -21.40 14.77
CA GLN A 70 -2.68 -19.99 14.88
C GLN A 70 -1.69 -19.09 14.14
N GLU A 71 -0.38 -19.28 14.36
CA GLU A 71 0.68 -18.53 13.68
C GLU A 71 0.66 -18.75 12.16
N LYS A 72 0.46 -20.00 11.71
CA LYS A 72 0.33 -20.31 10.29
C LYS A 72 -0.85 -19.56 9.67
N LYS A 73 -2.02 -19.57 10.33
CA LYS A 73 -3.20 -18.84 9.87
C LYS A 73 -2.95 -17.33 9.83
N ALA A 74 -2.34 -16.78 10.88
CA ALA A 74 -1.98 -15.36 10.93
C ALA A 74 -1.01 -14.98 9.80
N ALA A 75 -0.02 -15.83 9.51
CA ALA A 75 0.92 -15.62 8.42
C ALA A 75 0.23 -15.67 7.04
N GLU A 76 -0.68 -16.62 6.83
CA GLU A 76 -1.48 -16.71 5.60
C GLU A 76 -2.35 -15.46 5.40
N ASP A 77 -3.04 -15.01 6.45
CA ASP A 77 -3.85 -13.79 6.42
C ASP A 77 -2.99 -12.53 6.15
N ALA A 78 -1.81 -12.46 6.77
CA ALA A 78 -0.86 -11.36 6.54
C ALA A 78 -0.34 -11.34 5.10
N LEU A 79 -0.03 -12.49 4.51
CA LEU A 79 0.39 -12.60 3.12
C LEU A 79 -0.73 -12.18 2.15
N GLN A 80 -1.97 -12.60 2.42
CA GLN A 80 -3.12 -12.17 1.61
C GLN A 80 -3.33 -10.65 1.68
N LEU A 81 -3.22 -10.07 2.87
CA LEU A 81 -3.29 -8.63 3.04
C LEU A 81 -2.17 -7.91 2.30
N ALA A 82 -0.93 -8.39 2.40
CA ALA A 82 0.21 -7.82 1.70
C ALA A 82 0.03 -7.88 0.17
N ALA A 83 -0.43 -9.01 -0.37
CA ALA A 83 -0.73 -9.15 -1.80
C ALA A 83 -1.83 -8.18 -2.24
N ARG A 84 -2.89 -8.01 -1.45
CA ARG A 84 -3.95 -7.04 -1.71
C ARG A 84 -3.40 -5.61 -1.73
N ASN A 85 -2.57 -5.26 -0.76
CA ASN A 85 -1.98 -3.92 -0.66
C ASN A 85 -1.06 -3.64 -1.85
N MET A 86 -0.18 -4.59 -2.20
CA MET A 86 0.70 -4.47 -3.37
C MET A 86 -0.10 -4.22 -4.66
N ARG A 87 -1.22 -4.93 -4.86
CA ARG A 87 -2.09 -4.71 -6.01
C ARG A 87 -2.71 -3.31 -6.02
N LEU A 88 -3.15 -2.81 -4.86
CA LEU A 88 -3.72 -1.47 -4.73
C LEU A 88 -2.67 -0.38 -4.99
N GLU A 89 -1.47 -0.53 -4.43
CA GLU A 89 -0.35 0.39 -4.63
C GLU A 89 0.09 0.40 -6.09
N LEU A 90 0.22 -0.76 -6.73
CA LEU A 90 0.57 -0.84 -8.15
C LEU A 90 -0.47 -0.09 -9.01
N ARG A 91 -1.76 -0.31 -8.74
CA ARG A 91 -2.85 0.40 -9.43
C ARG A 91 -2.75 1.92 -9.26
N GLN A 92 -2.54 2.38 -8.02
CA GLN A 92 -2.44 3.80 -7.74
C GLN A 92 -1.24 4.43 -8.47
N ASN A 93 -0.07 3.79 -8.39
CA ASN A 93 1.13 4.22 -9.10
C ASN A 93 0.94 4.30 -10.63
N LEU A 94 0.21 3.35 -11.23
CA LEU A 94 -0.09 3.39 -12.66
C LEU A 94 -1.00 4.56 -13.04
N ILE A 95 -2.02 4.85 -12.22
CA ILE A 95 -2.93 5.99 -12.42
C ILE A 95 -2.17 7.32 -12.31
N ASP A 96 -1.28 7.43 -11.33
CA ASP A 96 -0.49 8.64 -11.11
C ASP A 96 0.50 8.87 -12.26
N ARG A 97 1.19 7.81 -12.70
CA ARG A 97 2.06 7.88 -13.89
C ARG A 97 1.28 8.25 -15.16
N PHE A 98 0.10 7.65 -15.37
CA PHE A 98 -0.75 8.01 -16.51
C PHE A 98 -1.13 9.50 -16.49
N THR A 99 -1.52 10.00 -15.32
CA THR A 99 -1.85 11.41 -15.11
C THR A 99 -0.68 12.32 -15.42
N GLN A 100 0.52 11.97 -14.95
CA GLN A 100 1.75 12.71 -15.24
C GLN A 100 2.10 12.68 -16.73
N GLU A 101 1.96 11.54 -17.40
CA GLU A 101 2.21 11.44 -18.84
C GLU A 101 1.22 12.25 -19.67
N VAL A 102 -0.06 12.26 -19.31
CA VAL A 102 -1.06 13.13 -19.98
C VAL A 102 -0.67 14.59 -19.83
N LYS A 103 -0.35 15.05 -18.61
CA LYS A 103 0.12 16.43 -18.37
C LYS A 103 1.36 16.76 -19.20
N ARG A 104 2.36 15.88 -19.19
CA ARG A 104 3.60 16.06 -19.94
C ARG A 104 3.36 16.16 -21.45
N LEU A 105 2.47 15.33 -22.00
CA LEU A 105 2.11 15.37 -23.41
C LEU A 105 1.35 16.65 -23.75
N VAL A 106 0.35 17.02 -22.95
CA VAL A 106 -0.41 18.27 -23.14
C VAL A 106 0.51 19.49 -23.07
N HIS A 107 1.42 19.54 -22.08
CA HIS A 107 2.43 20.59 -21.98
C HIS A 107 3.25 20.68 -23.27
N LYS A 108 3.78 19.55 -23.74
CA LYS A 108 4.59 19.49 -24.94
C LYS A 108 3.84 19.99 -26.18
N GLU A 109 2.58 19.56 -26.35
CA GLU A 109 1.76 19.98 -27.50
C GLU A 109 1.31 21.45 -27.39
N LEU A 110 1.06 21.98 -26.19
CA LEU A 110 0.67 23.38 -25.99
C LEU A 110 1.85 24.37 -25.93
N ASP A 111 3.07 23.90 -25.66
CA ASP A 111 4.31 24.67 -25.82
C ASP A 111 4.79 24.69 -27.29
N ASP A 112 4.20 23.87 -28.16
CA ASP A 112 4.51 23.84 -29.59
C ASP A 112 3.96 25.07 -30.32
N GLU A 113 4.82 25.74 -31.08
CA GLU A 113 4.51 27.01 -31.76
C GLU A 113 3.47 26.85 -32.88
N ASP A 114 3.45 25.72 -33.59
CA ASP A 114 2.50 25.46 -34.67
C ASP A 114 1.11 25.13 -34.10
N MET A 115 1.06 24.36 -33.00
CA MET A 115 -0.19 24.10 -32.29
C MET A 115 -0.77 25.38 -31.70
N LEU A 116 0.05 26.22 -31.06
CA LEU A 116 -0.39 27.50 -30.51
C LEU A 116 -0.97 28.42 -31.60
N ARG A 117 -0.32 28.48 -32.78
CA ARG A 117 -0.85 29.19 -33.95
C ARG A 117 -2.22 28.66 -34.37
N GLN A 118 -2.35 27.34 -34.49
CA GLN A 118 -3.61 26.72 -34.90
C GLN A 118 -4.73 27.00 -33.89
N LEU A 119 -4.43 26.94 -32.59
CA LEU A 119 -5.37 27.28 -31.53
C LEU A 119 -5.80 28.75 -31.60
N ILE A 120 -4.86 29.68 -31.74
CA ILE A 120 -5.19 31.11 -31.88
C ILE A 120 -6.05 31.34 -33.14
N PHE A 121 -5.73 30.72 -34.27
CA PHE A 121 -6.50 30.86 -35.50
C PHE A 121 -7.91 30.27 -35.38
N LEU A 122 -8.03 29.08 -34.79
CA LEU A 122 -9.32 28.41 -34.55
C LEU A 122 -10.21 29.25 -33.64
N VAL A 123 -9.66 29.72 -32.51
CA VAL A 123 -10.36 30.61 -31.58
C VAL A 123 -10.73 31.91 -32.27
N ALA A 124 -9.79 32.58 -32.95
CA ALA A 124 -10.04 33.87 -33.61
C ALA A 124 -11.11 33.78 -34.71
N THR A 125 -11.27 32.62 -35.34
CA THR A 125 -12.29 32.40 -36.37
C THR A 125 -13.65 32.12 -35.74
N ASP A 126 -13.72 31.22 -34.76
CA ASP A 126 -14.95 30.87 -34.03
C ASP A 126 -15.51 32.08 -33.24
N THR A 127 -14.62 32.87 -32.65
CA THR A 127 -14.98 34.04 -31.85
C THR A 127 -15.64 35.17 -32.63
N VAL A 128 -15.37 35.31 -33.94
CA VAL A 128 -16.10 36.27 -34.79
C VAL A 128 -17.57 35.86 -34.89
N GLU A 129 -17.85 34.57 -35.08
CA GLU A 129 -19.23 34.06 -35.11
C GLU A 129 -19.91 34.24 -33.74
N GLN A 130 -19.18 33.98 -32.65
CA GLN A 130 -19.69 34.14 -31.29
C GLN A 130 -19.92 35.60 -30.87
N LEU A 131 -19.08 36.56 -31.30
CA LEU A 131 -19.28 38.00 -31.07
C LEU A 131 -20.65 38.45 -31.59
N HIS A 132 -21.00 37.99 -32.79
CA HIS A 132 -22.30 38.27 -33.39
C HIS A 132 -23.45 37.60 -32.62
N ALA A 133 -23.27 36.38 -32.13
CA ALA A 133 -24.29 35.65 -31.38
C ALA A 133 -24.55 36.22 -29.97
N PHE A 134 -23.48 36.60 -29.25
CA PHE A 134 -23.54 37.04 -27.85
C PHE A 134 -23.61 38.57 -27.69
N LYS A 135 -23.54 39.35 -28.79
CA LYS A 135 -23.50 40.83 -28.76
C LYS A 135 -22.37 41.40 -27.89
N ALA A 136 -21.33 40.62 -27.63
CA ALA A 136 -20.15 41.09 -26.94
C ALA A 136 -19.46 42.15 -27.82
N LYS A 137 -18.89 43.18 -27.18
CA LYS A 137 -18.23 44.27 -27.91
C LYS A 137 -16.78 43.93 -28.25
N ASN A 138 -16.10 43.27 -27.31
CA ASN A 138 -14.69 42.95 -27.39
C ASN A 138 -14.42 41.54 -26.87
N ILE A 139 -13.33 40.94 -27.34
CA ILE A 139 -12.79 39.67 -26.82
C ILE A 139 -11.37 39.91 -26.34
N GLU A 140 -11.01 39.29 -25.23
CA GLU A 140 -9.65 39.33 -24.69
C GLU A 140 -9.01 37.94 -24.78
N ILE A 141 -7.88 37.83 -25.48
CA ILE A 141 -7.08 36.60 -25.53
C ILE A 141 -5.84 36.80 -24.66
N GLU A 142 -5.66 35.88 -23.70
CA GLU A 142 -4.53 35.85 -22.80
C GLU A 142 -3.51 34.79 -23.26
N LEU A 143 -2.27 35.21 -23.48
CA LEU A 143 -1.17 34.38 -23.96
C LEU A 143 -0.09 34.17 -22.88
N PRO A 144 0.64 33.04 -22.92
CA PRO A 144 1.70 32.75 -21.98
C PRO A 144 2.95 33.60 -22.26
N GLN A 145 3.77 33.84 -21.24
CA GLN A 145 4.84 34.86 -21.24
C GLN A 145 6.04 34.57 -22.16
N LYS A 146 6.10 33.43 -22.86
CA LYS A 146 7.23 33.07 -23.74
C LYS A 146 7.15 33.91 -25.02
N VAL A 147 7.52 35.18 -24.88
CA VAL A 147 7.47 36.21 -25.91
C VAL A 147 8.90 36.46 -26.35
N LEU A 148 9.15 36.45 -27.67
CA LEU A 148 10.33 37.09 -28.24
C LEU A 148 10.34 38.56 -27.77
N ASP A 149 11.25 38.91 -26.88
CA ASP A 149 11.29 40.27 -26.32
C ASP A 149 11.56 41.29 -27.44
N PHE A 150 10.91 42.45 -27.37
CA PHE A 150 11.09 43.53 -28.34
C PHE A 150 12.57 43.95 -28.43
N GLU A 151 13.29 43.92 -27.32
CA GLU A 151 14.72 44.21 -27.29
C GLU A 151 15.57 43.09 -27.92
N GLU A 152 15.13 41.82 -27.88
CA GLU A 152 15.78 40.69 -28.55
C GLU A 152 15.56 40.75 -30.07
N ILE A 153 14.34 41.08 -30.50
CA ILE A 153 13.98 41.33 -31.89
C ILE A 153 14.78 42.50 -32.47
N ARG A 154 14.92 43.58 -31.70
CA ARG A 154 15.69 44.76 -32.10
C ARG A 154 17.17 44.44 -32.30
N LYS A 155 17.74 43.56 -31.46
CA LYS A 155 19.13 43.09 -31.54
C LYS A 155 19.35 42.07 -32.67
N ASN A 156 18.35 41.24 -32.98
CA ASN A 156 18.40 40.27 -34.06
C ASN A 156 17.13 40.33 -34.94
N PRO A 157 17.07 41.28 -35.90
CA PRO A 157 15.90 41.44 -36.79
C PRO A 157 15.60 40.23 -37.69
N GLU A 158 16.57 39.33 -37.87
CA GLU A 158 16.39 38.08 -38.62
C GLU A 158 15.47 37.08 -37.89
N LEU A 159 15.32 37.19 -36.55
CA LEU A 159 14.38 36.38 -35.77
C LEU A 159 12.94 36.57 -36.28
N LEU A 160 12.57 37.79 -36.66
CA LEU A 160 11.27 38.10 -37.26
C LEU A 160 11.07 37.53 -38.67
N LYS A 161 12.12 37.18 -39.40
CA LYS A 161 11.94 36.60 -40.75
C LYS A 161 11.54 35.13 -40.68
N GLN A 162 11.99 34.45 -39.64
CA GLN A 162 11.67 33.04 -39.36
C GLN A 162 10.54 32.90 -38.36
N ASP A 163 10.19 33.96 -37.62
CA ASP A 163 9.10 34.00 -36.66
C ASP A 163 7.78 33.58 -37.33
N PRO A 164 7.29 32.38 -37.01
CA PRO A 164 6.07 31.87 -37.58
C PRO A 164 4.90 32.79 -37.21
N LEU A 165 4.85 33.35 -35.99
CA LEU A 165 3.75 34.20 -35.48
C LEU A 165 3.68 35.57 -36.16
N LYS A 166 4.71 36.02 -36.88
CA LYS A 166 4.66 37.26 -37.66
C LYS A 166 3.48 37.33 -38.62
N THR A 167 3.21 36.25 -39.35
CA THR A 167 2.09 36.22 -40.32
C THR A 167 0.74 36.26 -39.60
N LEU A 168 0.65 35.62 -38.43
CA LEU A 168 -0.52 35.61 -37.57
C LEU A 168 -0.76 36.99 -36.96
N VAL A 169 0.26 37.65 -36.44
CA VAL A 169 0.19 39.05 -35.99
C VAL A 169 -0.22 39.96 -37.14
N GLN A 170 0.29 39.77 -38.36
CA GLN A 170 -0.10 40.56 -39.53
C GLN A 170 -1.53 40.31 -40.02
N SER A 171 -2.09 39.11 -39.82
CA SER A 171 -3.50 38.80 -40.15
C SER A 171 -4.44 39.29 -39.04
N LEU A 172 -4.10 39.06 -37.77
CA LEU A 172 -4.79 39.57 -36.59
C LEU A 172 -4.81 41.09 -36.58
N THR A 173 -3.70 41.79 -36.82
CA THR A 173 -3.69 43.26 -36.88
C THR A 173 -4.67 43.80 -37.92
N ARG A 174 -4.85 43.10 -39.05
CA ARG A 174 -5.85 43.47 -40.07
C ARG A 174 -7.29 43.20 -39.64
N GLN A 175 -7.52 42.25 -38.72
CA GLN A 175 -8.83 41.83 -38.23
C GLN A 175 -9.24 42.56 -36.93
N MET A 176 -8.29 42.78 -36.00
CA MET A 176 -8.40 43.62 -34.80
C MET A 176 -8.77 45.08 -35.14
N LEU A 177 -8.27 45.61 -36.27
CA LEU A 177 -8.67 46.93 -36.79
C LEU A 177 -10.13 46.98 -37.29
N ARG A 178 -10.83 45.84 -37.34
CA ARG A 178 -12.22 45.73 -37.81
C ARG A 178 -13.21 45.28 -36.73
N ASP A 179 -12.83 44.37 -35.81
CA ASP A 179 -13.82 43.60 -35.03
C ASP A 179 -13.58 43.50 -33.48
N GLY A 180 -12.79 44.39 -32.85
CA GLY A 180 -12.83 44.55 -31.37
C GLY A 180 -12.06 43.54 -30.52
N LEU A 181 -11.11 42.80 -31.09
CA LEU A 181 -10.24 41.86 -30.36
C LEU A 181 -9.08 42.59 -29.63
N ASP A 182 -8.84 42.27 -28.36
CA ASP A 182 -7.71 42.70 -27.51
C ASP A 182 -6.86 41.47 -27.15
N VAL A 183 -5.53 41.59 -27.19
CA VAL A 183 -4.60 40.48 -26.88
C VAL A 183 -3.68 40.93 -25.76
N ARG A 184 -3.64 40.16 -24.67
CA ARG A 184 -2.82 40.46 -23.50
C ARG A 184 -1.88 39.30 -23.17
N VAL A 185 -0.75 39.65 -22.58
CA VAL A 185 0.23 38.67 -22.08
C VAL A 185 0.06 38.56 -20.57
N ASN A 186 -0.11 37.35 -20.06
CA ASN A 186 -0.17 37.14 -18.62
C ASN A 186 1.23 37.16 -18.01
N GLN A 187 1.57 38.28 -17.36
CA GLN A 187 2.85 38.47 -16.69
C GLN A 187 2.95 37.72 -15.34
N GLN A 188 1.84 37.20 -14.81
CA GLN A 188 1.79 36.46 -13.55
C GLN A 188 1.83 34.95 -13.75
N ALA A 189 1.61 34.46 -14.98
CA ALA A 189 1.72 33.05 -15.33
C ALA A 189 3.19 32.62 -15.27
N SER A 190 3.59 32.08 -14.12
CA SER A 190 5.01 31.80 -13.86
C SER A 190 5.56 30.74 -14.81
N HIS A 191 4.75 29.75 -15.24
CA HIS A 191 5.20 28.60 -16.07
C HIS A 191 4.09 27.91 -16.88
N GLY A 192 2.95 28.56 -17.15
CA GLY A 192 1.81 27.92 -17.84
C GLY A 192 1.90 28.04 -19.36
N THR A 193 1.51 26.98 -20.10
CA THR A 193 1.31 27.00 -21.56
C THR A 193 -0.19 26.98 -21.91
N GLY A 194 -0.52 27.29 -23.17
CA GLY A 194 -1.89 27.42 -23.65
C GLY A 194 -2.46 28.84 -23.53
N ILE A 195 -3.76 28.99 -23.82
CA ILE A 195 -4.42 30.30 -23.97
C ILE A 195 -5.71 30.39 -23.16
N LYS A 196 -6.10 31.60 -22.75
CA LYS A 196 -7.45 31.87 -22.24
C LYS A 196 -8.15 32.89 -23.09
N VAL A 197 -9.46 32.74 -23.22
CA VAL A 197 -10.30 33.64 -24.02
C VAL A 197 -11.46 34.10 -23.17
N HIS A 198 -11.63 35.41 -23.09
CA HIS A 198 -12.68 36.07 -22.33
C HIS A 198 -13.57 36.88 -23.26
N LEU A 199 -14.88 36.74 -23.11
CA LEU A 199 -15.86 37.63 -23.73
C LEU A 199 -16.09 38.82 -22.79
N VAL A 200 -15.73 40.04 -23.22
CA VAL A 200 -15.73 41.22 -22.35
C VAL A 200 -17.17 41.63 -22.00
N ASN A 201 -17.45 41.80 -20.71
CA ASN A 201 -18.76 42.02 -20.09
C ASN A 201 -19.70 40.80 -20.04
N GLU A 202 -19.21 39.63 -20.46
CA GLU A 202 -19.90 38.36 -20.31
C GLU A 202 -19.16 37.49 -19.27
N GLU A 203 -19.87 36.61 -18.56
CA GLU A 203 -19.25 35.65 -17.63
C GLU A 203 -18.74 34.38 -18.34
N ILE A 204 -18.34 34.51 -19.61
CA ILE A 204 -17.91 33.38 -20.43
C ILE A 204 -16.39 33.40 -20.58
N VAL A 205 -15.76 32.31 -20.13
CA VAL A 205 -14.31 32.08 -20.23
C VAL A 205 -14.07 30.73 -20.89
N LEU A 206 -13.31 30.73 -21.97
CA LEU A 206 -12.77 29.52 -22.57
C LEU A 206 -11.32 29.37 -22.12
N ASP A 207 -11.08 28.40 -21.23
CA ASP A 207 -9.76 28.11 -20.67
C ASP A 207 -9.13 26.93 -21.41
N LEU A 208 -8.12 27.22 -22.23
CA LEU A 208 -7.33 26.24 -22.98
C LEU A 208 -5.88 26.18 -22.45
N THR A 209 -5.70 26.45 -21.16
CA THR A 209 -4.40 26.26 -20.49
C THR A 209 -4.06 24.78 -20.31
N GLU A 210 -2.77 24.49 -20.13
CA GLU A 210 -2.26 23.16 -19.83
C GLU A 210 -3.05 22.46 -18.71
N ASP A 211 -3.28 23.15 -17.59
CA ASP A 211 -3.99 22.57 -16.46
C ASP A 211 -5.46 22.27 -16.81
N ALA A 212 -6.15 23.19 -17.47
CA ALA A 212 -7.54 23.00 -17.86
C ALA A 212 -7.71 21.82 -18.82
N VAL A 213 -6.91 21.78 -19.89
CA VAL A 213 -6.94 20.73 -20.91
C VAL A 213 -6.52 19.39 -20.31
N SER A 214 -5.43 19.36 -19.54
CA SER A 214 -4.95 18.14 -18.89
C SER A 214 -6.01 17.57 -17.96
N ASN A 215 -6.59 18.40 -17.08
CA ASN A 215 -7.61 17.96 -16.13
C ASN A 215 -8.86 17.44 -16.84
N LEU A 216 -9.28 18.08 -17.93
CA LEU A 216 -10.39 17.60 -18.76
C LEU A 216 -10.10 16.23 -19.37
N LEU A 217 -8.92 16.08 -20.01
CA LEU A 217 -8.51 14.82 -20.61
C LEU A 217 -8.37 13.71 -19.56
N ILE A 218 -7.73 13.98 -18.42
CA ILE A 218 -7.62 13.04 -17.30
C ILE A 218 -9.01 12.61 -16.82
N LYS A 219 -9.95 13.55 -16.61
CA LYS A 219 -11.32 13.26 -16.17
C LYS A 219 -12.03 12.29 -17.11
N HIS A 220 -11.77 12.36 -18.41
CA HIS A 220 -12.35 11.47 -19.41
C HIS A 220 -11.55 10.18 -19.63
N MET A 221 -10.22 10.23 -19.57
CA MET A 221 -9.36 9.09 -19.90
C MET A 221 -9.11 8.19 -18.71
N GLN A 222 -9.04 8.72 -17.48
CA GLN A 222 -8.78 7.94 -16.27
C GLN A 222 -9.81 6.81 -16.04
N PRO A 223 -11.14 7.00 -16.21
CA PRO A 223 -12.09 5.90 -16.11
C PRO A 223 -11.84 4.78 -17.13
N ARG A 224 -11.45 5.13 -18.35
CA ARG A 224 -11.14 4.17 -19.43
C ARG A 224 -9.82 3.44 -19.15
N PHE A 225 -8.81 4.15 -18.68
CA PHE A 225 -7.54 3.57 -18.25
C PHE A 225 -7.73 2.60 -17.08
N ARG A 226 -8.59 2.94 -16.11
CA ARG A 226 -8.98 2.01 -15.03
C ARG A 226 -9.66 0.77 -15.58
N ALA A 227 -10.60 0.91 -16.53
CA ALA A 227 -11.26 -0.23 -17.16
C ALA A 227 -10.27 -1.14 -17.92
N LEU A 228 -9.25 -0.58 -18.57
CA LEU A 228 -8.16 -1.34 -19.20
C LEU A 228 -7.37 -2.15 -18.16
N LEU A 229 -6.98 -1.51 -17.05
CA LEU A 229 -6.22 -2.17 -15.97
C LEU A 229 -7.03 -3.27 -15.26
N GLU A 230 -8.35 -3.16 -15.26
CA GLU A 230 -9.26 -4.16 -14.68
C GLU A 230 -9.65 -5.27 -15.67
N GLY A 231 -9.14 -5.21 -16.91
CA GLY A 231 -9.46 -6.20 -17.95
C GLY A 231 -10.92 -6.17 -18.39
N LEU A 232 -11.63 -5.05 -18.15
CA LEU A 232 -13.04 -4.87 -18.53
C LEU A 232 -13.21 -4.51 -20.01
N LEU A 233 -12.11 -4.17 -20.68
CA LEU A 233 -12.05 -3.95 -22.12
C LEU A 233 -11.44 -5.22 -22.74
N GLN A 234 -12.30 -6.11 -23.22
CA GLN A 234 -11.95 -7.27 -24.04
C GLN A 234 -11.87 -6.86 -25.51
#